data_AF-A0A150QQW4-F1
#
_entry.id   AF-A0A150QQW4-F1
#
_cell.length_a   1.000
_cell.length_b   1.000
_cell.length_c   1.000
_cell.angle_alpha   90.00
_cell.angle_beta   90.00
_cell.angle_gamma   90.00
#
_symmetry.space_group_name_H-M   'P 1'
#
loop_
_entity.id
_entity.type
_entity.pdbx_description
1 polymer ?
#
loop_
_entity_poly.entity_id
_entity_poly.type
_entity_poly.pdbx_seq_one_letter_code
_entity_poly.pdbx_strand_id
1 'polypeptide(L)'
;MATPDPNARRAAPAGFGRALAALLLAAPLLGAGCGRPSTRVPSARQIEPRVRAVLEAYVAAARPVPSAAGSVPLLLVADAGGSAPSPPVAPAKRPPGAPPPPEVAVSAAVPFAPGALRDVRLLRLRDGRGAAVPLRARPLAVWPQGRSIRSALVAFRAALSPGERAIYTLEYGAPAPPSPGAPGQRADAPGQRAGTPATQGTPATPGAVLDEALLPNPDGPIAAVLPPSWYAASQVCGPQLPAMDDRRFPGFESGIERGLARMTPAYDAYGVSCSGAHRTYYDGPHALYQRFLRNGDAARYRRARAEAIWYRQHELRFSPDRRLAIHVCETEDWSPARPLSWHTLRRMLGQGMLDDYLLTGDPAAKEAVLAMGEALRLNLSTLTGGKGDALRATERNMAWAMMTLASTYALDPRPDVLAALRGLADRTVAWQQQGASGAFEHDLHRADPSECERGPRGGSPFMTALLVDALMEYHALTGDPRVRHVVARAAGWLEERAITSDRRAFRYLWGCETDAYDDSGTADLNLLIVPAFGAAYALTRDPRWIDVGDALADAGVKAMWVKQPKHWNQAMRGFGRYLGYRALLPGPPAAAQRSLER
;
A
#
# COMPACT_ATOMS: atom_id res chain seq x y z
N MET A 1 -26.30 72.83 4.65
CA MET A 1 -25.79 73.49 5.88
C MET A 1 -25.60 72.38 6.92
N ALA A 2 -24.43 71.75 6.93
CA ALA A 2 -23.23 72.10 7.71
C ALA A 2 -23.14 71.18 8.96
N THR A 3 -22.11 70.33 8.95
CA THR A 3 -21.62 69.40 9.99
C THR A 3 -21.20 70.12 11.28
N PRO A 4 -21.03 69.40 12.42
CA PRO A 4 -19.68 68.96 12.84
C PRO A 4 -19.66 67.55 13.51
N ASP A 5 -18.73 66.67 13.15
CA ASP A 5 -17.34 66.46 13.64
C ASP A 5 -17.23 65.51 14.86
N PRO A 6 -16.72 64.27 14.67
CA PRO A 6 -16.37 63.34 15.75
C PRO A 6 -14.84 63.33 15.99
N ASN A 7 -14.37 64.04 17.01
CA ASN A 7 -13.02 63.87 17.55
C ASN A 7 -12.97 64.14 19.06
N ALA A 8 -13.02 63.09 19.89
CA ALA A 8 -12.56 63.15 21.29
C ALA A 8 -12.15 61.75 21.83
N ARG A 9 -10.89 61.41 21.56
CA ARG A 9 -9.91 60.66 22.38
C ARG A 9 -10.42 59.87 23.60
N ARG A 10 -10.03 58.59 23.68
CA ARG A 10 -9.54 57.95 24.93
C ARG A 10 -8.53 56.83 24.61
N ALA A 11 -7.58 56.69 25.53
CA ALA A 11 -6.24 56.15 25.36
C ALA A 11 -6.15 54.60 25.37
N ALA A 12 -5.04 54.12 24.81
CA ALA A 12 -4.58 52.74 24.80
C ALA A 12 -3.95 52.30 26.13
N PRO A 13 -3.68 50.99 26.29
CA PRO A 13 -2.47 50.51 26.94
C PRO A 13 -1.51 49.89 25.92
N ALA A 14 -0.28 50.41 25.93
CA ALA A 14 0.93 49.73 25.49
C ALA A 14 1.14 48.44 26.33
N GLY A 15 1.84 47.41 25.91
CA GLY A 15 2.61 47.14 24.69
C GLY A 15 3.38 45.84 24.93
N PHE A 16 3.71 45.10 23.88
CA PHE A 16 4.84 44.18 23.90
C PHE A 16 5.44 44.16 22.50
N GLY A 17 6.63 44.74 22.39
CA GLY A 17 7.40 44.88 21.17
C GLY A 17 8.07 43.57 20.76
N ARG A 18 8.14 43.39 19.45
CA ARG A 18 9.04 42.47 18.74
C ARG A 18 10.50 42.89 18.95
N ALA A 19 11.43 41.93 18.96
CA ALA A 19 12.45 41.75 17.90
C ALA A 19 13.76 41.07 18.38
N LEU A 20 14.21 40.10 17.55
CA LEU A 20 15.61 39.65 17.31
C LEU A 20 16.43 39.09 18.50
N ALA A 21 17.53 38.38 18.34
CA ALA A 21 18.07 37.40 17.39
C ALA A 21 19.35 36.87 18.07
N ALA A 22 19.67 35.59 17.83
CA ALA A 22 20.98 34.92 17.89
C ALA A 22 22.01 35.28 19.00
N LEU A 23 22.50 34.27 19.74
CA LEU A 23 23.95 33.98 19.83
C LEU A 23 24.29 32.65 20.53
N LEU A 24 25.23 31.94 19.93
CA LEU A 24 26.03 30.81 20.43
C LEU A 24 27.05 31.27 21.49
N LEU A 25 27.37 30.39 22.47
CA LEU A 25 28.68 30.16 23.14
C LEU A 25 28.42 29.15 24.29
N ALA A 26 28.93 27.90 24.23
CA ALA A 26 30.17 27.42 24.88
C ALA A 26 30.28 27.84 26.37
N ALA A 27 30.48 26.99 27.40
CA ALA A 27 31.40 25.85 27.54
C ALA A 27 31.05 25.02 28.84
N PRO A 28 31.94 24.28 29.55
CA PRO A 28 32.07 22.82 29.45
C PRO A 28 32.10 22.03 30.80
N LEU A 29 32.28 20.70 30.72
CA LEU A 29 32.91 19.77 31.73
C LEU A 29 32.08 19.45 33.03
N LEU A 30 31.89 18.22 33.56
CA LEU A 30 32.69 16.99 33.70
C LEU A 30 31.85 15.74 34.13
N GLY A 31 32.31 14.55 33.70
CA GLY A 31 32.30 13.22 34.39
C GLY A 31 30.93 12.54 34.66
N ALA A 32 30.71 11.23 34.51
CA ALA A 32 31.53 10.08 34.19
C ALA A 32 30.58 8.90 33.86
N GLY A 33 30.99 7.95 33.01
CA GLY A 33 30.25 6.68 32.83
C GLY A 33 30.28 6.10 31.41
N CYS A 34 31.47 5.93 30.83
CA CYS A 34 31.64 5.27 29.53
C CYS A 34 31.41 3.75 29.65
N GLY A 35 30.17 3.30 29.47
CA GLY A 35 29.84 1.97 28.99
C GLY A 35 29.40 2.07 27.53
N ARG A 36 30.30 1.76 26.58
CA ARG A 36 29.97 1.75 25.13
C ARG A 36 28.87 0.70 24.86
N PRO A 37 27.68 1.05 24.36
CA PRO A 37 26.81 0.07 23.73
C PRO A 37 27.42 -0.26 22.36
N SER A 38 27.80 -1.52 22.19
CA SER A 38 28.29 -2.07 20.93
C SER A 38 27.38 -1.70 19.77
N THR A 39 27.84 -0.79 18.91
CA THR A 39 27.28 -0.51 17.59
C THR A 39 27.60 -1.68 16.67
N ARG A 40 26.85 -2.78 16.78
CA ARG A 40 26.75 -3.76 15.71
C ARG A 40 25.30 -3.83 15.27
N VAL A 41 25.02 -3.17 14.15
CA VAL A 41 23.90 -3.53 13.27
C VAL A 41 23.97 -5.05 13.07
N PRO A 42 22.90 -5.82 13.31
CA PRO A 42 22.93 -7.25 13.04
C PRO A 42 23.33 -7.45 11.57
N SER A 43 24.52 -7.98 11.33
CA SER A 43 24.90 -8.42 9.99
C SER A 43 23.85 -9.43 9.56
N ALA A 44 23.24 -9.22 8.39
CA ALA A 44 22.40 -10.21 7.74
C ALA A 44 23.11 -11.57 7.82
N ARG A 45 22.54 -12.51 8.58
CA ARG A 45 23.10 -13.87 8.72
C ARG A 45 23.37 -14.42 7.32
N GLN A 46 24.50 -15.11 7.17
CA GLN A 46 24.81 -15.83 5.93
C GLN A 46 23.65 -16.76 5.60
N ILE A 47 22.82 -16.33 4.65
CA ILE A 47 21.83 -17.18 3.98
C ILE A 47 22.60 -18.41 3.48
N GLU A 48 22.13 -19.61 3.78
CA GLU A 48 22.71 -20.85 3.26
C GLU A 48 22.97 -20.70 1.75
N PRO A 49 24.14 -21.08 1.24
CA PRO A 49 24.50 -20.83 -0.16
C PRO A 49 23.44 -21.29 -1.17
N ARG A 50 22.74 -22.38 -0.87
CA ARG A 50 21.66 -22.91 -1.72
C ARG A 50 20.39 -22.05 -1.68
N VAL A 51 19.99 -21.56 -0.51
CA VAL A 51 18.85 -20.63 -0.35
C VAL A 51 19.19 -19.29 -1.00
N ARG A 52 20.43 -18.83 -0.83
CA ARG A 52 20.95 -17.61 -1.44
C ARG A 52 20.91 -17.72 -2.97
N ALA A 53 21.46 -18.79 -3.53
CA ALA A 53 21.52 -18.99 -4.98
C ALA A 53 20.13 -19.03 -5.64
N VAL A 54 19.13 -19.67 -5.01
CA VAL A 54 17.76 -19.67 -5.54
C VAL A 54 17.12 -18.29 -5.50
N LEU A 55 17.30 -17.55 -4.40
CA LEU A 55 16.80 -16.17 -4.28
C LEU A 55 17.50 -15.25 -5.29
N GLU A 56 18.83 -15.34 -5.43
CA GLU A 56 19.63 -14.55 -6.38
C GLU A 56 19.29 -14.86 -7.84
N ALA A 57 19.02 -16.12 -8.19
CA ALA A 57 18.60 -16.50 -9.54
C ALA A 57 17.23 -15.89 -9.93
N TYR A 58 16.30 -15.79 -8.97
CA TYR A 58 15.00 -15.13 -9.16
C TYR A 58 15.06 -13.59 -9.13
N VAL A 59 16.16 -13.04 -8.62
CA VAL A 59 16.47 -11.60 -8.65
C VAL A 59 17.06 -11.19 -9.99
N ALA A 60 17.86 -12.06 -10.63
CA ALA A 60 18.52 -11.75 -11.90
C ALA A 60 17.58 -11.75 -13.12
N ALA A 61 16.38 -12.32 -13.01
CA ALA A 61 15.44 -12.38 -14.12
C ALA A 61 14.71 -11.03 -14.31
N ALA A 62 14.98 -10.38 -15.43
CA ALA A 62 14.20 -9.24 -15.92
C ALA A 62 12.70 -9.56 -15.87
N ARG A 63 11.91 -8.57 -15.40
CA ARG A 63 10.44 -8.57 -15.22
C ARG A 63 9.77 -9.70 -16.01
N PRO A 64 9.40 -10.83 -15.37
CA PRO A 64 8.71 -11.87 -16.09
C PRO A 64 7.41 -11.29 -16.64
N VAL A 65 7.24 -11.38 -17.96
CA VAL A 65 5.93 -11.25 -18.60
C VAL A 65 4.99 -12.21 -17.85
N PRO A 66 3.73 -11.84 -17.57
CA PRO A 66 2.77 -12.76 -16.97
C PRO A 66 2.72 -14.04 -17.81
N SER A 67 3.38 -15.09 -17.33
CA SER A 67 3.33 -16.38 -17.99
C SER A 67 2.02 -17.06 -17.60
N ALA A 68 1.40 -17.76 -18.55
CA ALA A 68 0.21 -18.56 -18.26
C ALA A 68 0.54 -19.81 -17.42
N ALA A 69 1.83 -20.19 -17.37
CA ALA A 69 2.33 -21.29 -16.56
C ALA A 69 3.77 -21.02 -16.09
N GLY A 70 4.13 -21.53 -14.92
CA GLY A 70 5.48 -21.37 -14.39
C GLY A 70 5.61 -21.89 -12.97
N SER A 71 6.65 -21.45 -12.29
CA SER A 71 6.83 -21.72 -10.87
C SER A 71 7.36 -20.50 -10.13
N VAL A 72 7.17 -20.50 -8.81
CA VAL A 72 7.71 -19.50 -7.90
C VAL A 72 8.22 -20.17 -6.62
N PRO A 73 9.39 -19.79 -6.10
CA PRO A 73 9.86 -20.30 -4.83
C PRO A 73 9.05 -19.65 -3.70
N LEU A 74 8.62 -20.47 -2.76
CA LEU A 74 7.99 -20.07 -1.52
C LEU A 74 9.01 -20.31 -0.39
N LEU A 75 9.52 -19.22 0.19
CA LEU A 75 10.45 -19.27 1.30
C LEU A 75 9.67 -19.38 2.60
N LEU A 76 9.81 -20.53 3.28
CA LEU A 76 9.29 -20.76 4.60
C LEU A 76 10.34 -20.32 5.63
N VAL A 77 9.90 -19.56 6.62
CA VAL A 77 10.73 -19.07 7.72
C VAL A 77 10.02 -19.39 9.03
N ALA A 78 10.57 -20.32 9.80
CA ALA A 78 10.07 -20.63 11.14
C ALA A 78 10.55 -19.56 12.14
N ASP A 79 9.64 -19.15 13.02
CA ASP A 79 9.96 -18.23 14.10
C ASP A 79 10.97 -18.88 15.06
N ALA A 80 11.82 -18.07 15.72
CA ALA A 80 12.93 -18.58 16.52
C ALA A 80 12.52 -19.25 17.86
N GLY A 81 11.22 -19.33 18.19
CA GLY A 81 10.71 -19.70 19.52
C GLY A 81 10.87 -18.56 20.53
N GLY A 82 9.84 -18.25 21.34
CA GLY A 82 9.93 -17.22 22.41
C GLY A 82 10.95 -17.64 23.48
N SER A 83 11.74 -16.77 24.14
CA SER A 83 11.44 -15.45 24.71
C SER A 83 12.72 -14.59 24.85
N ALA A 84 12.58 -13.25 24.73
CA ALA A 84 13.59 -12.22 25.03
C ALA A 84 14.90 -12.23 24.19
N PRO A 85 15.56 -11.07 24.01
CA PRO A 85 16.83 -10.99 23.28
C PRO A 85 17.97 -11.56 24.15
N SER A 86 18.08 -12.87 24.24
CA SER A 86 19.31 -13.52 24.69
C SER A 86 20.38 -13.40 23.59
N PRO A 87 21.68 -13.30 23.96
CA PRO A 87 22.75 -13.24 23.00
C PRO A 87 22.72 -14.48 22.07
N PRO A 88 23.16 -14.32 20.81
CA PRO A 88 22.90 -15.28 19.75
C PRO A 88 23.63 -16.60 20.01
N VAL A 89 22.88 -17.63 20.41
CA VAL A 89 23.34 -19.02 20.28
C VAL A 89 23.23 -19.39 18.80
N ALA A 90 24.31 -19.89 18.21
CA ALA A 90 24.29 -20.47 16.87
C ALA A 90 23.16 -21.53 16.78
N PRO A 91 22.53 -21.77 15.61
CA PRO A 91 21.58 -22.86 15.48
C PRO A 91 22.28 -24.15 15.92
N ALA A 92 21.89 -24.64 17.10
CA ALA A 92 22.44 -25.88 17.62
C ALA A 92 22.08 -26.95 16.60
N LYS A 93 23.10 -27.68 16.10
CA LYS A 93 22.84 -28.92 15.36
C LYS A 93 21.89 -29.75 16.21
N ARG A 94 20.74 -30.11 15.63
CA ARG A 94 19.72 -30.91 16.30
C ARG A 94 20.40 -32.12 16.94
N PRO A 95 20.25 -32.34 18.27
CA PRO A 95 20.88 -33.46 18.92
C PRO A 95 20.42 -34.77 18.24
N PRO A 96 21.34 -35.72 18.00
CA PRO A 96 20.97 -37.02 17.43
C PRO A 96 19.85 -37.65 18.27
N GLY A 97 18.72 -37.98 17.65
CA GLY A 97 17.58 -38.60 18.33
C GLY A 97 16.48 -37.65 18.83
N ALA A 98 16.59 -36.33 18.67
CA ALA A 98 15.47 -35.43 18.97
C ALA A 98 14.27 -35.75 18.05
N PRO A 99 13.02 -35.76 18.57
CA PRO A 99 11.83 -35.99 17.75
C PRO A 99 11.75 -34.97 16.60
N PRO A 100 11.17 -35.34 15.44
CA PRO A 100 10.94 -34.39 14.36
C PRO A 100 10.08 -33.23 14.84
N PRO A 101 10.32 -32.00 14.33
CA PRO A 101 9.46 -30.88 14.68
C PRO A 101 8.01 -31.21 14.31
N PRO A 102 7.04 -30.78 15.13
CA PRO A 102 5.64 -31.04 14.84
C PRO A 102 5.25 -30.37 13.52
N GLU A 103 4.40 -31.05 12.76
CA GLU A 103 3.87 -30.51 11.52
C GLU A 103 2.79 -29.47 11.81
N VAL A 104 2.97 -28.25 11.33
CA VAL A 104 2.05 -27.12 11.55
C VAL A 104 1.38 -26.70 10.26
N ALA A 105 0.18 -26.13 10.38
CA ALA A 105 -0.51 -25.51 9.24
C ALA A 105 0.19 -24.20 8.85
N VAL A 106 0.60 -24.13 7.58
CA VAL A 106 1.16 -22.95 6.94
C VAL A 106 0.15 -22.42 5.93
N SER A 107 -0.09 -21.11 5.94
CA SER A 107 -0.87 -20.45 4.92
C SER A 107 -0.14 -19.24 4.37
N ALA A 108 -0.27 -19.01 3.07
CA ALA A 108 0.19 -17.79 2.41
C ALA A 108 -0.81 -17.39 1.34
N ALA A 109 -1.00 -16.09 1.13
CA ALA A 109 -1.65 -15.63 -0.08
C ALA A 109 -0.60 -15.39 -1.16
N VAL A 110 -0.83 -15.99 -2.33
CA VAL A 110 0.06 -15.89 -3.49
C VAL A 110 -0.61 -15.00 -4.53
N PRO A 111 -0.09 -13.79 -4.75
CA PRO A 111 -0.64 -12.89 -5.75
C PRO A 111 -0.22 -13.29 -7.17
N PHE A 112 -1.08 -13.03 -8.14
CA PHE A 112 -0.86 -13.34 -9.55
C PHE A 112 -1.16 -12.11 -10.40
N ALA A 113 -0.33 -11.88 -11.41
CA ALA A 113 -0.54 -10.83 -12.40
C ALA A 113 -1.87 -11.04 -13.18
N PRO A 114 -2.47 -9.97 -13.72
CA PRO A 114 -3.63 -10.11 -14.61
C PRO A 114 -3.38 -11.16 -15.70
N GLY A 115 -4.30 -12.13 -15.81
CA GLY A 115 -4.24 -13.21 -16.78
C GLY A 115 -3.39 -14.43 -16.40
N ALA A 116 -2.53 -14.35 -15.37
CA ALA A 116 -1.55 -15.41 -15.07
C ALA A 116 -2.16 -16.71 -14.51
N LEU A 117 -3.21 -16.60 -13.69
CA LEU A 117 -3.91 -17.76 -13.12
C LEU A 117 -5.42 -17.59 -13.24
N ARG A 118 -6.11 -18.61 -13.76
CA ARG A 118 -7.59 -18.61 -13.87
C ARG A 118 -8.28 -19.61 -12.95
N ASP A 119 -7.56 -20.64 -12.52
CA ASP A 119 -8.11 -21.73 -11.72
C ASP A 119 -7.09 -22.21 -10.69
N VAL A 120 -7.45 -22.18 -9.40
CA VAL A 120 -6.60 -22.64 -8.31
C VAL A 120 -6.28 -24.13 -8.40
N ARG A 121 -7.08 -24.93 -9.13
CA ARG A 121 -6.81 -26.35 -9.38
C ARG A 121 -5.57 -26.58 -10.25
N LEU A 122 -4.98 -25.53 -10.82
CA LEU A 122 -3.71 -25.57 -11.55
C LEU A 122 -2.50 -25.33 -10.64
N LEU A 123 -2.70 -25.15 -9.32
CA LEU A 123 -1.60 -24.97 -8.37
C LEU A 123 -1.08 -26.30 -7.83
N ARG A 124 0.24 -26.48 -7.83
CA ARG A 124 0.92 -27.63 -7.22
C ARG A 124 2.05 -27.14 -6.34
N LEU A 125 2.25 -27.79 -5.20
CA LEU A 125 3.33 -27.46 -4.27
C LEU A 125 4.31 -28.63 -4.21
N ARG A 126 5.61 -28.31 -4.24
CA ARG A 126 6.70 -29.26 -4.03
C ARG A 126 7.60 -28.79 -2.90
N ASP A 127 8.12 -29.72 -2.12
CA ASP A 127 9.11 -29.42 -1.08
C ASP A 127 10.52 -29.19 -1.68
N GLY A 128 11.51 -28.92 -0.82
CA GLY A 128 12.90 -28.71 -1.23
C GLY A 128 13.60 -29.94 -1.85
N ARG A 129 12.95 -31.12 -1.81
CA ARG A 129 13.39 -32.38 -2.43
C ARG A 129 12.64 -32.66 -3.74
N GLY A 130 11.67 -31.81 -4.12
CA GLY A 130 10.82 -32.00 -5.29
C GLY A 130 9.61 -32.91 -5.06
N ALA A 131 9.41 -33.41 -3.84
CA ALA A 131 8.29 -34.26 -3.49
C ALA A 131 6.99 -33.44 -3.48
N ALA A 132 5.89 -34.02 -3.96
CA ALA A 132 4.60 -33.37 -3.99
C ALA A 132 4.06 -33.17 -2.57
N VAL A 133 3.61 -31.95 -2.26
CA VAL A 133 3.06 -31.56 -0.97
C VAL A 133 1.55 -31.36 -1.13
N PRO A 134 0.71 -32.02 -0.34
CA PRO A 134 -0.72 -31.78 -0.34
C PRO A 134 -1.03 -30.29 -0.13
N LEU A 135 -1.67 -29.69 -1.13
CA LEU A 135 -2.00 -28.27 -1.16
C LEU A 135 -3.52 -28.10 -1.18
N ARG A 136 -4.02 -27.20 -0.34
CA ARG A 136 -5.34 -26.61 -0.51
C ARG A 136 -5.19 -25.19 -1.02
N ALA A 137 -6.07 -24.80 -1.93
CA ALA A 137 -6.06 -23.45 -2.47
C ALA A 137 -7.48 -22.95 -2.71
N ARG A 138 -7.71 -21.66 -2.48
CA ARG A 138 -8.94 -20.96 -2.85
C ARG A 138 -8.62 -19.55 -3.35
N PRO A 139 -9.41 -19.02 -4.31
CA PRO A 139 -9.26 -17.63 -4.70
C PRO A 139 -9.63 -16.70 -3.53
N LEU A 140 -8.88 -15.62 -3.36
CA LEU A 140 -9.20 -14.52 -2.45
C LEU A 140 -9.91 -13.38 -3.19
N ALA A 141 -9.39 -13.02 -4.36
CA ALA A 141 -9.95 -12.00 -5.24
C ALA A 141 -9.62 -12.31 -6.70
N VAL A 142 -10.33 -11.65 -7.61
CA VAL A 142 -10.10 -11.70 -9.06
C VAL A 142 -9.84 -10.30 -9.60
N TRP A 143 -9.08 -10.21 -10.69
CA TRP A 143 -8.95 -8.98 -11.46
C TRP A 143 -10.29 -8.66 -12.15
N PRO A 144 -10.90 -7.47 -11.94
CA PRO A 144 -12.25 -7.20 -12.46
C PRO A 144 -12.36 -7.31 -13.98
N GLN A 145 -11.38 -6.80 -14.73
CA GLN A 145 -11.43 -6.76 -16.20
C GLN A 145 -11.28 -8.14 -16.87
N GLY A 146 -10.47 -9.04 -16.29
CA GLY A 146 -10.12 -10.33 -16.90
C GLY A 146 -10.62 -11.57 -16.14
N ARG A 147 -11.18 -11.38 -14.94
CA ARG A 147 -11.66 -12.42 -14.02
C ARG A 147 -10.61 -13.48 -13.63
N SER A 148 -9.35 -13.32 -14.03
CA SER A 148 -8.22 -14.09 -13.54
C SER A 148 -8.04 -13.87 -12.04
N ILE A 149 -7.55 -14.87 -11.34
CA ILE A 149 -7.25 -14.82 -9.92
C ILE A 149 -6.18 -13.74 -9.68
N ARG A 150 -6.49 -12.82 -8.77
CA ARG A 150 -5.57 -11.75 -8.32
C ARG A 150 -4.70 -12.22 -7.16
N SER A 151 -5.27 -13.00 -6.26
CA SER A 151 -4.53 -13.68 -5.19
C SER A 151 -5.23 -14.99 -4.83
N ALA A 152 -4.45 -16.03 -4.58
CA ALA A 152 -4.91 -17.33 -4.10
C ALA A 152 -4.36 -17.59 -2.70
N LEU A 153 -5.24 -17.92 -1.74
CA LEU A 153 -4.80 -18.46 -0.47
C LEU A 153 -4.36 -19.90 -0.71
N VAL A 154 -3.12 -20.21 -0.37
CA VAL A 154 -2.62 -21.58 -0.30
C VAL A 154 -2.44 -21.99 1.16
N ALA A 155 -2.80 -23.23 1.48
CA ALA A 155 -2.65 -23.81 2.79
C ALA A 155 -2.13 -25.25 2.67
N PHE A 156 -1.14 -25.58 3.48
CA PHE A 156 -0.46 -26.87 3.50
C PHE A 156 0.17 -27.09 4.87
N ARG A 157 0.78 -28.26 5.09
CA ARG A 157 1.48 -28.56 6.33
C ARG A 157 2.98 -28.62 6.09
N ALA A 158 3.75 -28.12 7.06
CA ALA A 158 5.20 -28.18 7.04
C ALA A 158 5.75 -28.35 8.46
N ALA A 159 6.92 -28.99 8.55
CA ALA A 159 7.62 -29.22 9.81
C ALA A 159 9.01 -28.57 9.72
N LEU A 160 9.17 -27.42 10.37
CA LEU A 160 10.44 -26.69 10.49
C LEU A 160 10.77 -26.50 11.97
N SER A 161 12.05 -26.66 12.31
CA SER A 161 12.59 -26.34 13.63
C SER A 161 12.58 -24.82 13.85
N PRO A 162 12.58 -24.32 15.10
CA PRO A 162 12.64 -22.89 15.36
C PRO A 162 13.84 -22.22 14.66
N GLY A 163 13.57 -21.14 13.92
CA GLY A 163 14.57 -20.41 13.13
C GLY A 163 15.04 -21.10 11.84
N GLU A 164 14.54 -22.30 11.53
CA GLU A 164 14.82 -23.03 10.29
C GLU A 164 14.17 -22.31 9.09
N ARG A 165 14.76 -22.52 7.90
CA ARG A 165 14.24 -22.03 6.64
C ARG A 165 14.18 -23.17 5.62
N ALA A 166 13.15 -23.15 4.79
CA ALA A 166 13.01 -24.11 3.70
C ALA A 166 12.46 -23.41 2.45
N ILE A 167 12.83 -23.91 1.27
CA ILE A 167 12.26 -23.45 0.00
C ILE A 167 11.34 -24.54 -0.52
N TYR A 168 10.09 -24.15 -0.77
CA TYR A 168 9.11 -24.93 -1.50
C TYR A 168 8.95 -24.32 -2.90
N THR A 169 8.49 -25.08 -3.87
CA THR A 169 8.20 -24.59 -5.22
C THR A 169 6.71 -24.68 -5.48
N LEU A 170 6.08 -23.54 -5.75
CA LEU A 170 4.70 -23.48 -6.20
C LEU A 170 4.67 -23.41 -7.72
N GLU A 171 4.17 -24.46 -8.36
CA GLU A 171 3.92 -24.53 -9.81
C GLU A 171 2.49 -24.05 -10.09
N TYR A 172 2.28 -23.41 -11.24
CA TYR A 172 0.98 -22.93 -11.68
C TYR A 172 0.80 -23.07 -13.19
N GLY A 173 -0.45 -23.17 -13.64
CA GLY A 173 -0.84 -23.05 -15.04
C GLY A 173 -0.71 -24.31 -15.91
N ALA A 174 0.11 -25.28 -15.53
CA ALA A 174 0.17 -26.56 -16.21
C ALA A 174 -0.94 -27.51 -15.72
N PRO A 175 -1.73 -28.16 -16.61
CA PRO A 175 -2.57 -29.27 -16.22
C PRO A 175 -1.72 -30.39 -15.64
N ALA A 176 -2.24 -31.14 -14.67
CA ALA A 176 -1.50 -32.24 -14.08
C ALA A 176 -1.10 -33.25 -15.19
N PRO A 177 0.16 -33.74 -15.22
CA PRO A 177 0.46 -34.91 -16.00
C PRO A 177 -0.45 -36.06 -15.52
N PRO A 178 -0.97 -36.91 -16.43
CA PRO A 178 -1.79 -38.04 -16.02
C PRO A 178 -1.03 -38.90 -15.02
N SER A 179 -1.60 -39.11 -13.84
CA SER A 179 -1.02 -40.01 -12.84
C SER A 179 -0.92 -41.42 -13.45
N PRO A 180 0.24 -42.08 -13.40
CA PRO A 180 0.33 -43.49 -13.72
C PRO A 180 -0.47 -44.26 -12.66
N GLY A 181 -1.65 -44.77 -13.01
CA GLY A 181 -2.41 -45.71 -12.17
C GLY A 181 -3.80 -45.27 -11.68
N ALA A 182 -4.38 -44.16 -12.14
CA ALA A 182 -5.79 -43.88 -11.86
C ALA A 182 -6.70 -44.60 -12.90
N PRO A 183 -7.66 -45.45 -12.50
CA PRO A 183 -8.65 -46.02 -13.43
C PRO A 183 -9.44 -44.90 -14.08
N GLY A 184 -9.53 -44.92 -15.42
CA GLY A 184 -10.08 -43.83 -16.22
C GLY A 184 -11.52 -43.47 -15.82
N GLN A 185 -11.71 -42.25 -15.35
CA GLN A 185 -13.04 -41.63 -15.37
C GLN A 185 -13.32 -41.19 -16.81
N ARG A 186 -14.26 -41.89 -17.45
CA ARG A 186 -14.87 -41.48 -18.72
C ARG A 186 -15.49 -40.10 -18.56
N ALA A 187 -15.16 -39.20 -19.48
CA ALA A 187 -15.85 -37.94 -19.67
C ALA A 187 -17.10 -38.19 -20.50
N ASP A 188 -18.28 -38.02 -19.91
CA ASP A 188 -19.53 -37.93 -20.67
C ASP A 188 -19.74 -36.46 -21.11
N ALA A 189 -20.01 -36.31 -22.40
CA ALA A 189 -20.31 -35.05 -23.08
C ALA A 189 -21.71 -34.51 -22.73
N PRO A 190 -22.00 -33.20 -22.92
CA PRO A 190 -23.25 -32.60 -22.45
C PRO A 190 -24.41 -32.78 -23.45
N GLY A 191 -25.53 -33.33 -22.97
CA GLY A 191 -26.81 -33.43 -23.69
C GLY A 191 -28.03 -33.11 -22.80
N GLN A 192 -28.65 -31.97 -23.06
CA GLN A 192 -30.07 -31.56 -22.94
C GLN A 192 -31.01 -32.07 -21.80
N ARG A 193 -31.50 -31.06 -21.05
CA ARG A 193 -32.88 -30.74 -20.55
C ARG A 193 -33.79 -31.76 -19.83
N ALA A 194 -34.15 -31.35 -18.60
CA ALA A 194 -35.49 -31.20 -17.97
C ALA A 194 -36.32 -32.43 -17.52
N GLY A 195 -36.67 -32.43 -16.22
CA GLY A 195 -37.78 -33.22 -15.63
C GLY A 195 -37.57 -33.59 -14.14
N THR A 196 -38.31 -32.95 -13.23
CA THR A 196 -38.44 -33.26 -11.78
C THR A 196 -39.56 -34.30 -11.54
N PRO A 197 -39.86 -34.77 -10.30
CA PRO A 197 -39.02 -35.49 -9.31
C PRO A 197 -39.69 -36.80 -8.80
N ALA A 198 -38.93 -37.76 -8.27
CA ALA A 198 -39.46 -38.74 -7.30
C ALA A 198 -38.35 -39.41 -6.47
N THR A 199 -38.65 -39.50 -5.17
CA THR A 199 -37.97 -40.18 -4.06
C THR A 199 -37.69 -41.67 -4.27
N GLN A 200 -36.51 -42.16 -3.87
CA GLN A 200 -36.30 -43.23 -2.88
C GLN A 200 -34.80 -43.58 -2.75
N GLY A 201 -34.43 -44.10 -1.58
CA GLY A 201 -33.10 -44.03 -1.00
C GLY A 201 -32.00 -44.88 -1.63
N THR A 202 -30.76 -44.48 -1.33
CA THR A 202 -29.54 -45.25 -1.57
C THR A 202 -28.50 -44.83 -0.51
N PRO A 203 -27.60 -45.74 -0.12
CA PRO A 203 -26.86 -45.71 1.13
C PRO A 203 -25.70 -44.72 1.10
N ALA A 204 -25.27 -44.31 2.30
CA ALA A 204 -24.21 -43.34 2.54
C ALA A 204 -22.95 -43.61 1.71
N THR A 205 -22.69 -42.72 0.76
CA THR A 205 -21.35 -42.50 0.20
C THR A 205 -20.47 -41.90 1.29
N PRO A 206 -19.34 -42.52 1.69
CA PRO A 206 -18.35 -41.84 2.49
C PRO A 206 -17.57 -40.90 1.58
N GLY A 207 -18.09 -39.69 1.39
CA GLY A 207 -17.47 -38.68 0.55
C GLY A 207 -18.15 -37.33 0.75
N ALA A 208 -17.36 -36.34 1.19
CA ALA A 208 -17.76 -34.98 1.52
C ALA A 208 -18.43 -34.79 2.90
N VAL A 209 -17.71 -35.13 3.97
CA VAL A 209 -17.74 -34.26 5.14
C VAL A 209 -16.81 -33.09 4.83
N LEU A 210 -17.36 -31.87 4.81
CA LEU A 210 -16.61 -30.63 4.83
C LEU A 210 -15.72 -30.64 6.07
N ASP A 211 -14.40 -30.78 5.90
CA ASP A 211 -13.48 -30.50 6.99
C ASP A 211 -13.14 -29.00 6.94
N GLU A 212 -13.79 -28.22 7.81
CA GLU A 212 -13.64 -26.76 7.96
C GLU A 212 -12.23 -26.32 8.41
N ALA A 213 -11.29 -27.22 8.61
CA ALA A 213 -10.06 -26.98 9.39
C ALA A 213 -8.79 -26.56 8.60
N LEU A 214 -8.90 -25.75 7.53
CA LEU A 214 -7.76 -24.97 7.01
C LEU A 214 -8.15 -23.50 6.80
N LEU A 215 -8.45 -22.84 7.92
CA LEU A 215 -8.56 -21.39 8.01
C LEU A 215 -7.22 -20.73 7.67
N PRO A 216 -7.21 -19.49 7.14
CA PRO A 216 -6.00 -18.68 7.06
C PRO A 216 -5.29 -18.67 8.43
N ASN A 217 -4.01 -19.02 8.43
CA ASN A 217 -3.13 -18.97 9.60
C ASN A 217 -1.93 -18.04 9.32
N PRO A 218 -2.15 -16.76 8.94
CA PRO A 218 -1.07 -15.85 8.56
C PRO A 218 -0.16 -15.49 9.74
N ASP A 219 -0.60 -15.76 10.96
CA ASP A 219 0.07 -15.48 12.22
C ASP A 219 0.67 -16.77 12.85
N GLY A 220 0.57 -17.92 12.16
CA GLY A 220 1.16 -19.19 12.59
C GLY A 220 2.69 -19.15 12.64
N PRO A 221 3.37 -20.14 13.28
CA PRO A 221 4.80 -20.08 13.60
C PRO A 221 5.75 -20.18 12.39
N ILE A 222 5.22 -20.39 11.19
CA ILE A 222 5.98 -20.41 9.94
C ILE A 222 5.36 -19.38 9.00
N ALA A 223 6.13 -18.36 8.63
CA ALA A 223 5.76 -17.44 7.56
C ALA A 223 6.22 -18.01 6.22
N ALA A 224 5.35 -17.96 5.22
CA ALA A 224 5.67 -18.32 3.85
C ALA A 224 5.63 -17.06 2.97
N VAL A 225 6.78 -16.67 2.42
CA VAL A 225 6.97 -15.43 1.66
C VAL A 225 7.54 -15.71 0.26
N LEU A 226 7.25 -14.81 -0.67
CA LEU A 226 7.67 -14.89 -2.07
C LEU A 226 8.82 -13.89 -2.35
N PRO A 227 9.59 -14.08 -3.43
CA PRO A 227 10.57 -13.10 -3.88
C PRO A 227 9.94 -11.73 -4.16
N PRO A 228 10.65 -10.61 -3.89
CA PRO A 228 10.19 -9.26 -4.24
C PRO A 228 9.81 -9.08 -5.71
N SER A 229 10.54 -9.74 -6.62
CA SER A 229 10.27 -9.69 -8.06
C SER A 229 8.90 -10.27 -8.39
N TRP A 230 8.45 -11.31 -7.68
CA TRP A 230 7.12 -11.87 -7.83
C TRP A 230 6.03 -10.91 -7.36
N TYR A 231 6.21 -10.31 -6.18
CA TYR A 231 5.28 -9.29 -5.67
C TYR A 231 5.13 -8.12 -6.63
N ALA A 232 6.25 -7.58 -7.13
CA ALA A 232 6.25 -6.50 -8.09
C ALA A 232 5.57 -6.88 -9.42
N ALA A 233 5.87 -8.07 -9.96
CA ALA A 233 5.28 -8.56 -11.21
C ALA A 233 3.77 -8.82 -11.09
N SER A 234 3.30 -9.23 -9.91
CA SER A 234 1.87 -9.50 -9.68
C SER A 234 0.98 -8.27 -9.75
N GLN A 235 1.54 -7.06 -9.56
CA GLN A 235 0.81 -5.80 -9.46
C GLN A 235 -0.29 -5.77 -8.38
N VAL A 236 -0.29 -6.74 -7.45
CA VAL A 236 -1.39 -6.93 -6.48
C VAL A 236 -1.65 -5.69 -5.63
N CYS A 237 -0.61 -4.93 -5.30
CA CYS A 237 -0.68 -3.68 -4.54
C CYS A 237 -0.17 -2.49 -5.37
N GLY A 238 -0.43 -2.54 -6.69
CA GLY A 238 0.04 -1.55 -7.65
C GLY A 238 1.46 -1.80 -8.17
N PRO A 239 1.95 -0.92 -9.05
CA PRO A 239 3.28 -1.03 -9.63
C PRO A 239 4.34 -0.83 -8.56
N GLN A 240 5.37 -1.69 -8.55
CA GLN A 240 6.49 -1.62 -7.62
C GLN A 240 7.79 -1.97 -8.34
N LEU A 241 8.92 -1.62 -7.71
CA LEU A 241 10.25 -2.11 -8.06
C LEU A 241 10.85 -2.78 -6.82
N PRO A 242 11.42 -4.00 -6.91
CA PRO A 242 12.17 -4.57 -5.80
C PRO A 242 13.24 -3.60 -5.28
N ALA A 243 13.43 -3.55 -3.96
CA ALA A 243 14.38 -2.64 -3.31
C ALA A 243 15.80 -2.80 -3.85
N MET A 244 16.21 -4.03 -4.13
CA MET A 244 17.53 -4.34 -4.68
C MET A 244 17.72 -3.97 -6.15
N ASP A 245 16.62 -3.75 -6.88
CA ASP A 245 16.65 -3.32 -8.28
C ASP A 245 16.65 -1.80 -8.42
N ASP A 246 16.45 -1.06 -7.32
CA ASP A 246 16.57 0.39 -7.29
C ASP A 246 18.04 0.83 -7.33
N ARG A 247 18.56 0.94 -8.54
CA ARG A 247 19.90 1.46 -8.81
C ARG A 247 19.93 2.98 -9.00
N ARG A 248 18.77 3.63 -9.20
CA ARG A 248 18.69 5.06 -9.52
C ARG A 248 18.66 5.92 -8.25
N PHE A 249 18.02 5.43 -7.19
CA PHE A 249 17.83 6.15 -5.93
C PHE A 249 18.30 5.31 -4.73
N PRO A 250 19.56 4.84 -4.69
CA PRO A 250 20.05 3.93 -3.65
C PRO A 250 19.96 4.52 -2.23
N GLY A 251 19.86 5.85 -2.09
CA GLY A 251 19.64 6.52 -0.82
C GLY A 251 18.26 6.27 -0.21
N PHE A 252 17.24 5.91 -1.02
CA PHE A 252 15.85 5.79 -0.58
C PHE A 252 15.68 4.71 0.49
N GLU A 253 15.99 3.45 0.16
CA GLU A 253 15.82 2.31 1.07
C GLU A 253 16.60 2.52 2.37
N SER A 254 17.86 2.94 2.25
CA SER A 254 18.71 3.17 3.43
C SER A 254 18.18 4.33 4.31
N GLY A 255 17.57 5.36 3.71
CA GLY A 255 16.96 6.48 4.42
C GLY A 255 15.69 6.08 5.17
N ILE A 256 14.80 5.32 4.51
CA ILE A 256 13.57 4.77 5.09
C ILE A 256 13.89 3.87 6.30
N GLU A 257 14.86 2.96 6.16
CA GLU A 257 15.24 2.03 7.22
C GLU A 257 15.93 2.74 8.40
N ARG A 258 16.85 3.68 8.12
CA ARG A 258 17.46 4.50 9.18
C ARG A 258 16.43 5.35 9.91
N GLY A 259 15.47 5.93 9.19
CA GLY A 259 14.39 6.72 9.75
C GLY A 259 13.54 5.93 10.73
N LEU A 260 13.07 4.77 10.29
CA LEU A 260 12.26 3.88 11.12
C LEU A 260 13.02 3.43 12.38
N ALA A 261 14.29 3.05 12.23
CA ALA A 261 15.11 2.57 13.34
C ALA A 261 15.48 3.65 14.37
N ARG A 262 15.54 4.92 13.96
CA ARG A 262 15.92 6.06 14.81
C ARG A 262 14.71 6.91 15.24
N MET A 263 13.51 6.49 14.92
CA MET A 263 12.29 7.23 15.24
C MET A 263 12.11 7.29 16.76
N THR A 264 11.94 8.50 17.30
CA THR A 264 11.70 8.73 18.73
C THR A 264 10.54 9.71 18.92
N PRO A 265 9.43 9.30 19.56
CA PRO A 265 9.09 7.92 19.97
C PRO A 265 9.13 6.91 18.82
N ALA A 266 9.28 5.62 19.14
CA ALA A 266 9.23 4.56 18.12
C ALA A 266 7.86 4.57 17.41
N TYR A 267 7.83 4.10 16.15
CA TYR A 267 6.62 4.13 15.31
C TYR A 267 5.39 3.55 16.03
N ASP A 268 5.55 2.41 16.69
CA ASP A 268 4.49 1.66 17.37
C ASP A 268 4.13 2.21 18.76
N ALA A 269 4.89 3.18 19.28
CA ALA A 269 4.54 3.91 20.50
C ALA A 269 3.47 4.98 20.26
N TYR A 270 3.18 5.33 19.00
CA TYR A 270 2.08 6.24 18.66
C TYR A 270 0.73 5.52 18.80
N GLY A 271 -0.24 6.21 19.38
CA GLY A 271 -1.62 5.72 19.52
C GLY A 271 -2.59 6.35 18.52
N VAL A 272 -3.88 6.18 18.80
CA VAL A 272 -4.96 6.86 18.09
C VAL A 272 -4.90 8.35 18.40
N SER A 273 -5.00 9.20 17.38
CA SER A 273 -5.06 10.66 17.56
C SER A 273 -5.99 11.34 16.56
N CYS A 274 -6.95 12.12 17.08
CA CYS A 274 -7.90 12.87 16.26
C CYS A 274 -7.43 14.29 15.90
N SER A 275 -6.48 14.85 16.65
CA SER A 275 -6.01 16.25 16.53
C SER A 275 -4.48 16.42 16.52
N GLY A 276 -3.69 15.34 16.56
CA GLY A 276 -2.22 15.41 16.67
C GLY A 276 -1.46 14.37 15.83
N ALA A 277 -0.23 14.05 16.27
CA ALA A 277 0.61 13.05 15.62
C ALA A 277 -0.10 11.68 15.62
N HIS A 278 -0.37 11.18 14.41
CA HIS A 278 -1.25 10.04 14.19
C HIS A 278 -0.46 8.88 13.58
N ARG A 279 -0.59 7.70 14.20
CA ARG A 279 0.18 6.49 13.86
C ARG A 279 0.00 6.05 12.41
N THR A 280 -1.22 6.00 11.92
CA THR A 280 -1.54 5.44 10.60
C THR A 280 -1.73 6.50 9.52
N TYR A 281 -1.48 7.77 9.83
CA TYR A 281 -1.67 8.87 8.88
C TYR A 281 -0.95 8.58 7.55
N TYR A 282 -1.65 8.80 6.43
CA TYR A 282 -1.24 8.34 5.09
C TYR A 282 -1.23 6.82 4.86
N ASP A 283 -2.09 6.07 5.55
CA ASP A 283 -2.22 4.61 5.42
C ASP A 283 -0.93 3.87 5.81
N GLY A 284 -0.58 3.96 7.10
CA GLY A 284 0.54 3.23 7.70
C GLY A 284 0.55 1.72 7.39
N PRO A 285 -0.59 1.01 7.47
CA PRO A 285 -0.65 -0.38 7.05
C PRO A 285 -0.23 -0.56 5.57
N HIS A 286 -0.77 0.23 4.63
CA HIS A 286 -0.34 0.18 3.22
C HIS A 286 1.16 0.45 3.07
N ALA A 287 1.68 1.49 3.71
CA ALA A 287 3.09 1.86 3.64
C ALA A 287 4.02 0.72 4.11
N LEU A 288 3.66 0.01 5.18
CA LEU A 288 4.43 -1.14 5.67
C LEU A 288 4.30 -2.37 4.76
N TYR A 289 3.16 -2.59 4.13
CA TYR A 289 3.04 -3.62 3.10
C TYR A 289 3.88 -3.28 1.87
N GLN A 290 3.93 -2.03 1.42
CA GLN A 290 4.84 -1.62 0.35
C GLN A 290 6.31 -1.88 0.70
N ARG A 291 6.71 -1.56 1.93
CA ARG A 291 8.04 -1.90 2.44
C ARG A 291 8.31 -3.41 2.40
N PHE A 292 7.34 -4.23 2.80
CA PHE A 292 7.43 -5.69 2.71
C PHE A 292 7.56 -6.17 1.27
N LEU A 293 6.65 -5.79 0.37
CA LEU A 293 6.62 -6.29 -1.02
C LEU A 293 7.91 -6.01 -1.77
N ARG A 294 8.56 -4.87 -1.50
CA ARG A 294 9.84 -4.49 -2.09
C ARG A 294 11.03 -5.32 -1.58
N ASN A 295 10.93 -5.93 -0.40
CA ASN A 295 12.03 -6.60 0.29
C ASN A 295 11.84 -8.12 0.47
N GLY A 296 10.60 -8.59 0.53
CA GLY A 296 10.22 -10.01 0.47
C GLY A 296 10.56 -10.85 1.70
N ASP A 297 10.84 -10.24 2.85
CA ASP A 297 11.23 -10.97 4.06
C ASP A 297 10.11 -11.11 5.11
N ALA A 298 10.18 -12.20 5.87
CA ALA A 298 9.20 -12.56 6.88
C ALA A 298 9.07 -11.53 8.02
N ALA A 299 10.15 -10.85 8.43
CA ALA A 299 10.07 -9.88 9.52
C ALA A 299 9.27 -8.63 9.10
N ARG A 300 9.49 -8.14 7.87
CA ARG A 300 8.70 -7.04 7.30
C ARG A 300 7.24 -7.44 7.08
N TYR A 301 6.99 -8.68 6.62
CA TYR A 301 5.63 -9.24 6.54
C TYR A 301 4.91 -9.18 7.89
N ARG A 302 5.51 -9.74 8.95
CA ARG A 302 4.92 -9.74 10.30
C ARG A 302 4.69 -8.32 10.83
N ARG A 303 5.63 -7.40 10.56
CA ARG A 303 5.49 -5.99 10.99
C ARG A 303 4.34 -5.29 10.28
N ALA A 304 4.17 -5.49 8.96
CA ALA A 304 3.04 -4.93 8.21
C ALA A 304 1.71 -5.49 8.71
N ARG A 305 1.67 -6.81 8.90
CA ARG A 305 0.52 -7.53 9.47
C ARG A 305 0.11 -7.00 10.84
N ALA A 306 1.07 -6.82 11.75
CA ALA A 306 0.79 -6.25 13.07
C ALA A 306 0.18 -4.84 13.00
N GLU A 307 0.59 -4.01 12.02
CA GLU A 307 -0.02 -2.69 11.82
C GLU A 307 -1.46 -2.79 11.34
N ALA A 308 -1.72 -3.70 10.41
CA ALA A 308 -3.06 -3.88 9.86
C ALA A 308 -4.06 -4.36 10.93
N ILE A 309 -3.63 -5.31 11.77
CA ILE A 309 -4.39 -5.75 12.95
C ILE A 309 -4.65 -4.57 13.88
N TRP A 310 -3.60 -3.81 14.21
CA TRP A 310 -3.71 -2.69 15.13
C TRP A 310 -4.71 -1.63 14.61
N TYR A 311 -4.59 -1.23 13.34
CA TYR A 311 -5.49 -0.26 12.71
C TYR A 311 -6.95 -0.67 12.84
N ARG A 312 -7.32 -1.87 12.39
CA ARG A 312 -8.73 -2.29 12.42
C ARG A 312 -9.28 -2.49 13.83
N GLN A 313 -8.43 -2.75 14.82
CA GLN A 313 -8.84 -2.96 16.21
C GLN A 313 -8.98 -1.66 17.00
N HIS A 314 -8.17 -0.64 16.68
CA HIS A 314 -8.07 0.58 17.50
C HIS A 314 -8.61 1.81 16.80
N GLU A 315 -8.60 1.86 15.48
CA GLU A 315 -8.99 3.03 14.71
C GLU A 315 -10.32 2.89 13.98
N LEU A 316 -10.87 1.69 13.90
CA LEU A 316 -12.19 1.45 13.31
C LEU A 316 -13.22 1.12 14.39
N ARG A 317 -14.39 1.77 14.31
CA ARG A 317 -15.60 1.40 15.03
C ARG A 317 -16.58 0.76 14.07
N PHE A 318 -16.90 -0.50 14.32
CA PHE A 318 -17.91 -1.23 13.57
C PHE A 318 -19.32 -0.95 14.12
N SER A 319 -20.32 -0.94 13.24
CA SER A 319 -21.73 -1.04 13.64
C SER A 319 -21.98 -2.37 14.36
N PRO A 320 -23.06 -2.50 15.16
CA PRO A 320 -23.37 -3.75 15.87
C PRO A 320 -23.52 -4.96 14.94
N ASP A 321 -24.06 -4.77 13.75
CA ASP A 321 -24.19 -5.79 12.70
C ASP A 321 -22.92 -5.98 11.85
N ARG A 322 -21.85 -5.23 12.16
CA ARG A 322 -20.55 -5.20 11.49
C ARG A 322 -20.60 -4.83 10.00
N ARG A 323 -21.74 -4.36 9.50
CA ARG A 323 -21.91 -3.99 8.08
C ARG A 323 -21.28 -2.65 7.73
N LEU A 324 -21.06 -1.78 8.72
CA LEU A 324 -20.48 -0.45 8.55
C LEU A 324 -19.28 -0.32 9.47
N ALA A 325 -18.24 0.36 9.01
CA ALA A 325 -17.11 0.75 9.83
C ALA A 325 -16.72 2.19 9.51
N ILE A 326 -16.46 2.98 10.56
CA ILE A 326 -15.99 4.36 10.45
C ILE A 326 -14.79 4.56 11.36
N HIS A 327 -14.00 5.59 11.12
CA HIS A 327 -12.90 5.90 12.02
C HIS A 327 -13.43 6.32 13.41
N VAL A 328 -12.76 5.92 14.49
CA VAL A 328 -13.13 6.23 15.89
C VAL A 328 -13.14 7.73 16.24
N CYS A 329 -12.63 8.58 15.36
CA CYS A 329 -12.67 10.03 15.53
C CYS A 329 -14.01 10.64 15.10
N GLU A 330 -14.92 9.83 14.56
CA GLU A 330 -16.28 10.26 14.27
C GLU A 330 -17.15 10.23 15.53
N THR A 331 -18.21 11.05 15.56
CA THR A 331 -19.17 11.03 16.66
C THR A 331 -19.82 9.65 16.83
N GLU A 332 -20.08 9.26 18.08
CA GLU A 332 -20.57 7.90 18.40
C GLU A 332 -21.94 7.59 17.82
N ASP A 333 -22.78 8.61 17.69
CA ASP A 333 -24.15 8.53 17.19
C ASP A 333 -24.22 8.54 15.65
N TRP A 334 -23.09 8.53 14.93
CA TRP A 334 -23.05 8.68 13.48
C TRP A 334 -23.94 7.70 12.74
N SER A 335 -24.63 8.19 11.70
CA SER A 335 -25.40 7.37 10.77
C SER A 335 -25.16 7.85 9.34
N PRO A 336 -25.36 7.01 8.32
CA PRO A 336 -25.15 7.39 6.92
C PRO A 336 -25.96 8.60 6.45
N ALA A 337 -27.03 8.98 7.17
CA ALA A 337 -27.84 10.16 6.89
C ALA A 337 -27.16 11.49 7.28
N ARG A 338 -26.03 11.45 8.01
CA ARG A 338 -25.22 12.63 8.35
C ARG A 338 -23.87 12.58 7.65
N PRO A 339 -23.40 13.67 7.05
CA PRO A 339 -22.12 13.67 6.34
C PRO A 339 -20.99 13.29 7.32
N LEU A 340 -20.14 12.35 6.91
CA LEU A 340 -18.92 12.03 7.64
C LEU A 340 -18.11 13.31 7.82
N SER A 341 -17.54 13.47 9.01
CA SER A 341 -16.67 14.60 9.28
C SER A 341 -15.44 14.50 8.39
N TRP A 342 -14.86 15.68 8.14
CA TRP A 342 -13.65 15.77 7.38
C TRP A 342 -12.48 14.96 8.00
N HIS A 343 -12.37 15.04 9.33
CA HIS A 343 -11.34 14.31 10.06
C HIS A 343 -11.47 12.79 9.90
N THR A 344 -12.70 12.28 9.78
CA THR A 344 -12.97 10.85 9.56
C THR A 344 -12.61 10.41 8.15
N LEU A 345 -13.07 11.14 7.12
CA LEU A 345 -12.80 10.78 5.71
C LEU A 345 -11.32 10.60 5.42
N ARG A 346 -10.46 11.42 6.05
CA ARG A 346 -8.99 11.38 5.87
C ARG A 346 -8.30 10.19 6.55
N ARG A 347 -9.04 9.37 7.29
CA ARG A 347 -8.51 8.25 8.11
C ARG A 347 -9.24 6.93 7.88
N MET A 348 -10.18 6.88 6.95
CA MET A 348 -10.76 5.64 6.45
C MET A 348 -9.86 5.10 5.33
N LEU A 349 -8.94 4.21 5.70
CA LEU A 349 -7.78 3.80 4.91
C LEU A 349 -8.04 2.40 4.32
N GLY A 350 -8.57 2.36 3.10
CA GLY A 350 -8.95 1.10 2.45
C GLY A 350 -7.78 0.26 1.92
N GLN A 351 -6.69 0.88 1.46
CA GLN A 351 -5.62 0.18 0.75
C GLN A 351 -4.86 -0.77 1.67
N GLY A 352 -4.53 -0.33 2.88
CA GLY A 352 -3.80 -1.15 3.84
C GLY A 352 -4.54 -2.42 4.28
N MET A 353 -5.88 -2.35 4.44
CA MET A 353 -6.69 -3.53 4.73
C MET A 353 -6.88 -4.44 3.51
N LEU A 354 -6.94 -3.85 2.31
CA LEU A 354 -6.94 -4.63 1.07
C LEU A 354 -5.65 -5.43 0.92
N ASP A 355 -4.50 -4.79 1.14
CA ASP A 355 -3.18 -5.42 1.08
C ASP A 355 -3.08 -6.59 2.06
N ASP A 356 -3.50 -6.38 3.31
CA ASP A 356 -3.53 -7.43 4.33
C ASP A 356 -4.36 -8.62 3.83
N TYR A 357 -5.61 -8.41 3.38
CA TYR A 357 -6.41 -9.52 2.86
C TYR A 357 -5.77 -10.23 1.67
N LEU A 358 -5.24 -9.48 0.70
CA LEU A 358 -4.67 -10.06 -0.52
C LEU A 358 -3.33 -10.78 -0.29
N LEU A 359 -2.64 -10.49 0.82
CA LEU A 359 -1.33 -11.06 1.17
C LEU A 359 -1.39 -12.08 2.32
N THR A 360 -2.49 -12.13 3.07
CA THR A 360 -2.65 -13.03 4.23
C THR A 360 -3.89 -13.92 4.15
N GLY A 361 -4.92 -13.49 3.41
CA GLY A 361 -6.23 -14.14 3.38
C GLY A 361 -7.09 -13.87 4.61
N ASP A 362 -6.71 -12.96 5.50
CA ASP A 362 -7.42 -12.66 6.76
C ASP A 362 -8.85 -12.13 6.51
N PRO A 363 -9.91 -12.88 6.87
CA PRO A 363 -11.29 -12.42 6.68
C PRO A 363 -11.63 -11.12 7.42
N ALA A 364 -10.99 -10.82 8.56
CA ALA A 364 -11.24 -9.57 9.29
C ALA A 364 -10.75 -8.33 8.54
N ALA A 365 -9.69 -8.47 7.74
CA ALA A 365 -9.21 -7.39 6.87
C ALA A 365 -10.18 -7.14 5.71
N LYS A 366 -10.70 -8.21 5.09
CA LYS A 366 -11.76 -8.10 4.07
C LYS A 366 -13.01 -7.43 4.63
N GLU A 367 -13.46 -7.84 5.81
CA GLU A 367 -14.63 -7.26 6.47
C GLU A 367 -14.43 -5.75 6.72
N ALA A 368 -13.26 -5.34 7.21
CA ALA A 368 -12.93 -3.92 7.42
C ALA A 368 -13.04 -3.09 6.13
N VAL A 369 -12.49 -3.59 5.00
CA VAL A 369 -12.62 -2.91 3.70
C VAL A 369 -14.08 -2.75 3.30
N LEU A 370 -14.85 -3.85 3.34
CA LEU A 370 -16.25 -3.85 2.90
C LEU A 370 -17.12 -2.94 3.78
N ALA A 371 -16.90 -2.96 5.09
CA ALA A 371 -17.66 -2.16 6.05
C ALA A 371 -17.35 -0.65 5.92
N MET A 372 -16.08 -0.27 5.71
CA MET A 372 -15.70 1.11 5.41
C MET A 372 -16.27 1.58 4.06
N GLY A 373 -16.19 0.73 3.05
CA GLY A 373 -16.73 0.98 1.71
C GLY A 373 -18.22 1.24 1.72
N GLU A 374 -18.97 0.39 2.43
CA GLU A 374 -20.43 0.51 2.54
C GLU A 374 -20.83 1.77 3.32
N ALA A 375 -20.14 2.08 4.42
CA ALA A 375 -20.35 3.33 5.16
C ALA A 375 -20.18 4.56 4.25
N LEU A 376 -19.10 4.59 3.47
CA LEU A 376 -18.85 5.69 2.54
C LEU A 376 -19.88 5.73 1.40
N ARG A 377 -20.19 4.58 0.79
CA ARG A 377 -21.16 4.47 -0.32
C ARG A 377 -22.52 5.02 0.07
N LEU A 378 -23.04 4.64 1.25
CA LEU A 378 -24.31 5.13 1.78
C LEU A 378 -24.26 6.62 2.13
N ASN A 379 -23.08 7.15 2.49
CA ASN A 379 -22.90 8.53 2.88
C ASN A 379 -22.72 9.52 1.71
N LEU A 380 -22.39 9.03 0.50
CA LEU A 380 -22.04 9.86 -0.66
C LEU A 380 -23.06 10.96 -0.98
N SER A 381 -24.36 10.68 -0.90
CA SER A 381 -25.41 11.67 -1.17
C SER A 381 -25.36 12.83 -0.17
N THR A 382 -25.11 12.54 1.11
CA THR A 382 -25.02 13.57 2.16
C THR A 382 -23.72 14.37 2.07
N LEU A 383 -22.61 13.73 1.65
CA LEU A 383 -21.33 14.41 1.42
C LEU A 383 -21.37 15.38 0.24
N THR A 384 -22.31 15.20 -0.68
CA THR A 384 -22.40 15.96 -1.94
C THR A 384 -23.63 16.86 -2.03
N GLY A 385 -24.69 16.63 -1.25
CA GLY A 385 -25.98 17.32 -1.33
C GLY A 385 -26.25 18.38 -0.25
N GLY A 386 -25.33 18.60 0.71
CA GLY A 386 -25.50 19.58 1.80
C GLY A 386 -25.14 21.03 1.44
N LYS A 387 -24.78 21.85 2.44
CA LYS A 387 -24.34 23.27 2.29
C LYS A 387 -23.08 23.46 1.41
N GLY A 388 -22.47 22.36 0.95
CA GLY A 388 -21.34 22.35 0.02
C GLY A 388 -20.85 20.93 -0.23
N ASP A 389 -20.14 20.73 -1.33
CA ASP A 389 -19.49 19.46 -1.65
C ASP A 389 -18.29 19.25 -0.72
N ALA A 390 -18.38 18.26 0.18
CA ALA A 390 -17.32 17.92 1.13
C ALA A 390 -16.18 17.11 0.48
N LEU A 391 -16.46 16.41 -0.61
CA LEU A 391 -15.47 15.64 -1.37
C LEU A 391 -14.54 16.57 -2.15
N ARG A 392 -15.07 17.69 -2.67
CA ARG A 392 -14.30 18.75 -3.34
C ARG A 392 -13.71 19.79 -2.38
N ALA A 393 -13.80 19.58 -1.06
CA ALA A 393 -13.19 20.49 -0.10
C ALA A 393 -11.65 20.46 -0.20
N THR A 394 -11.05 19.29 -0.49
CA THR A 394 -9.63 19.12 -0.86
C THR A 394 -9.49 17.88 -1.75
N GLU A 395 -8.46 17.82 -2.57
CA GLU A 395 -8.15 16.65 -3.42
C GLU A 395 -7.98 15.39 -2.58
N ARG A 396 -7.44 15.54 -1.36
CA ARG A 396 -7.25 14.45 -0.41
C ARG A 396 -8.56 13.79 0.02
N ASN A 397 -9.65 14.54 0.14
CA ASN A 397 -10.95 13.96 0.51
C ASN A 397 -11.48 13.07 -0.60
N MET A 398 -11.44 13.60 -1.82
CA MET A 398 -11.79 12.81 -3.00
C MET A 398 -10.90 11.57 -3.10
N ALA A 399 -9.59 11.72 -2.90
CA ALA A 399 -8.62 10.64 -2.97
C ALA A 399 -8.95 9.49 -2.01
N TRP A 400 -9.10 9.77 -0.70
CA TRP A 400 -9.38 8.74 0.29
C TRP A 400 -10.74 8.07 0.08
N ALA A 401 -11.76 8.85 -0.29
CA ALA A 401 -13.05 8.29 -0.62
C ALA A 401 -12.95 7.33 -1.82
N MET A 402 -12.24 7.74 -2.86
CA MET A 402 -12.10 6.95 -4.08
C MET A 402 -11.21 5.71 -3.88
N MET A 403 -10.13 5.80 -3.11
CA MET A 403 -9.28 4.66 -2.73
C MET A 403 -10.05 3.61 -1.91
N THR A 404 -10.90 4.04 -0.98
CA THR A 404 -11.69 3.12 -0.14
C THR A 404 -12.77 2.42 -0.98
N LEU A 405 -13.47 3.12 -1.87
CA LEU A 405 -14.41 2.48 -2.80
C LEU A 405 -13.71 1.62 -3.86
N ALA A 406 -12.53 2.00 -4.35
CA ALA A 406 -11.71 1.17 -5.23
C ALA A 406 -11.29 -0.14 -4.55
N SER A 407 -10.88 -0.06 -3.29
CA SER A 407 -10.54 -1.22 -2.47
C SER A 407 -11.75 -2.14 -2.24
N THR A 408 -12.93 -1.55 -2.05
CA THR A 408 -14.20 -2.29 -1.93
C THR A 408 -14.54 -2.99 -3.24
N TYR A 409 -14.51 -2.28 -4.36
CA TYR A 409 -14.80 -2.82 -5.69
C TYR A 409 -13.82 -3.95 -6.08
N ALA A 410 -12.56 -3.84 -5.65
CA ALA A 410 -11.56 -4.88 -5.85
C ALA A 410 -11.90 -6.22 -5.17
N LEU A 411 -12.66 -6.21 -4.07
CA LEU A 411 -13.08 -7.42 -3.34
C LEU A 411 -14.51 -7.84 -3.65
N ASP A 412 -15.36 -6.87 -3.96
CA ASP A 412 -16.80 -7.05 -4.16
C ASP A 412 -17.28 -6.18 -5.33
N PRO A 413 -17.12 -6.66 -6.58
CA PRO A 413 -17.38 -5.89 -7.78
C PRO A 413 -18.89 -5.79 -8.11
N ARG A 414 -19.69 -5.34 -7.14
CA ARG A 414 -21.13 -5.14 -7.32
C ARG A 414 -21.41 -3.92 -8.21
N PRO A 415 -22.51 -3.92 -8.99
CA PRO A 415 -22.88 -2.80 -9.85
C PRO A 415 -23.06 -1.48 -9.11
N ASP A 416 -23.58 -1.48 -7.88
CA ASP A 416 -23.81 -0.28 -7.06
C ASP A 416 -22.50 0.32 -6.52
N VAL A 417 -21.53 -0.52 -6.14
CA VAL A 417 -20.17 -0.08 -5.76
C VAL A 417 -19.46 0.52 -6.97
N LEU A 418 -19.56 -0.12 -8.15
CA LEU A 418 -19.00 0.42 -9.39
C LEU A 418 -19.64 1.76 -9.77
N ALA A 419 -20.96 1.89 -9.65
CA ALA A 419 -21.66 3.13 -9.94
C ALA A 419 -21.22 4.26 -9.01
N ALA A 420 -21.06 3.98 -7.71
CA ALA A 420 -20.52 4.94 -6.74
C ALA A 420 -19.10 5.38 -7.10
N LEU A 421 -18.21 4.44 -7.42
CA LEU A 421 -16.84 4.72 -7.80
C LEU A 421 -16.74 5.51 -9.12
N ARG A 422 -17.55 5.16 -10.13
CA ARG A 422 -17.67 5.92 -11.39
C ARG A 422 -18.19 7.33 -11.14
N GLY A 423 -19.15 7.51 -10.25
CA GLY A 423 -19.66 8.83 -9.87
C GLY A 423 -18.58 9.73 -9.23
N LEU A 424 -17.67 9.17 -8.43
CA LEU A 424 -16.50 9.90 -7.92
C LEU A 424 -15.52 10.27 -9.04
N ALA A 425 -15.27 9.35 -9.97
CA ALA A 425 -14.42 9.61 -11.13
C ALA A 425 -15.02 10.72 -12.01
N ASP A 426 -16.30 10.64 -12.36
CA ASP A 426 -17.02 11.65 -13.15
C ASP A 426 -16.95 13.03 -12.48
N ARG A 427 -17.18 13.07 -11.17
CA ARG A 427 -17.06 14.30 -10.37
C ARG A 427 -15.64 14.86 -10.39
N THR A 428 -14.62 13.99 -10.35
CA THR A 428 -13.20 14.38 -10.41
C THR A 428 -12.82 14.92 -11.78
N VAL A 429 -13.24 14.26 -12.87
CA VAL A 429 -13.03 14.74 -14.24
C VAL A 429 -13.68 16.12 -14.42
N ALA A 430 -14.95 16.25 -14.05
CA ALA A 430 -15.68 17.51 -14.17
C ALA A 430 -15.03 18.63 -13.32
N TRP A 431 -14.50 18.30 -12.14
CA TRP A 431 -13.82 19.26 -11.28
C TRP A 431 -12.57 19.84 -11.97
N GLN A 432 -11.70 19.01 -12.53
CA GLN A 432 -10.51 19.50 -13.24
C GLN A 432 -10.86 20.22 -14.56
N GLN A 433 -11.97 19.87 -15.20
CA GLN A 433 -12.44 20.56 -16.41
C GLN A 433 -12.99 21.97 -16.13
N GLN A 434 -13.50 22.22 -14.93
CA GLN A 434 -13.97 23.54 -14.50
C GLN A 434 -12.81 24.52 -14.25
N GLY A 435 -11.61 24.00 -13.97
CA GLY A 435 -10.39 24.78 -13.77
C GLY A 435 -9.59 25.00 -15.06
N ALA A 436 -8.81 26.09 -15.09
CA ALA A 436 -7.99 26.46 -16.25
C ALA A 436 -6.52 26.01 -16.11
N SER A 437 -6.05 25.73 -14.89
CA SER A 437 -4.64 25.46 -14.60
C SER A 437 -4.21 24.00 -14.84
N GLY A 438 -5.15 23.05 -14.85
CA GLY A 438 -4.86 21.61 -14.76
C GLY A 438 -4.86 21.06 -13.32
N ALA A 439 -4.92 21.93 -12.32
CA ALA A 439 -5.17 21.56 -10.92
C ALA A 439 -6.62 21.14 -10.69
N PHE A 440 -6.86 20.57 -9.51
CA PHE A 440 -8.20 20.40 -8.94
C PHE A 440 -8.52 21.63 -8.08
N GLU A 441 -8.84 22.74 -8.76
CA GLU A 441 -8.97 24.06 -8.12
C GLU A 441 -10.10 24.10 -7.09
N HIS A 442 -9.79 24.48 -5.85
CA HIS A 442 -10.76 24.65 -4.77
C HIS A 442 -10.42 25.86 -3.89
N ASP A 443 -11.36 26.17 -3.00
CA ASP A 443 -11.22 27.20 -1.98
C ASP A 443 -10.25 26.74 -0.89
N LEU A 444 -9.03 27.28 -0.92
CA LEU A 444 -7.97 26.99 0.05
C LEU A 444 -8.31 27.53 1.43
N HIS A 445 -9.03 28.66 1.52
CA HIS A 445 -9.43 29.24 2.80
C HIS A 445 -10.48 28.34 3.47
N ARG A 446 -11.46 27.83 2.72
CA ARG A 446 -12.43 26.85 3.27
C ARG A 446 -11.71 25.63 3.83
N ALA A 447 -10.61 25.24 3.19
CA ALA A 447 -9.92 24.03 3.53
C ALA A 447 -9.06 24.15 4.80
N ASP A 448 -8.24 25.20 4.87
CA ASP A 448 -7.46 25.51 6.06
C ASP A 448 -7.25 27.03 6.15
N PRO A 449 -8.13 27.75 6.88
CA PRO A 449 -8.05 29.20 6.99
C PRO A 449 -6.75 29.67 7.65
N SER A 450 -6.06 28.79 8.38
CA SER A 450 -4.78 29.11 9.03
C SER A 450 -3.59 29.00 8.08
N GLU A 451 -3.69 28.17 7.03
CA GLU A 451 -2.66 28.03 5.99
C GLU A 451 -2.90 29.01 4.82
N CYS A 452 -4.13 29.48 4.61
CA CYS A 452 -4.43 30.47 3.59
C CYS A 452 -5.62 31.37 3.95
N GLU A 453 -5.36 32.64 4.27
CA GLU A 453 -6.41 33.62 4.59
C GLU A 453 -7.17 34.10 3.34
N ARG A 454 -6.50 34.10 2.17
CA ARG A 454 -7.09 34.53 0.89
C ARG A 454 -6.62 33.61 -0.25
N GLY A 455 -7.49 32.70 -0.70
CA GLY A 455 -7.14 31.77 -1.78
C GLY A 455 -8.32 30.95 -2.31
N PRO A 456 -9.33 31.58 -2.94
CA PRO A 456 -10.55 30.88 -3.35
C PRO A 456 -10.36 29.89 -4.51
N ARG A 457 -9.20 29.91 -5.20
CA ARG A 457 -8.88 29.03 -6.34
C ARG A 457 -7.43 28.61 -6.32
N GLY A 458 -7.17 27.46 -5.70
CA GLY A 458 -5.85 26.88 -5.63
C GLY A 458 -5.86 25.36 -5.54
N GLY A 459 -4.68 24.79 -5.32
CA GLY A 459 -4.51 23.35 -5.18
C GLY A 459 -3.30 22.99 -4.32
N SER A 460 -3.29 21.77 -3.80
CA SER A 460 -2.18 21.26 -2.97
C SER A 460 -1.46 20.15 -3.74
N PRO A 461 -0.19 20.32 -4.14
CA PRO A 461 0.56 19.33 -4.92
C PRO A 461 0.57 17.92 -4.32
N PHE A 462 0.78 17.82 -3.01
CA PHE A 462 0.78 16.54 -2.29
C PHE A 462 -0.60 15.88 -2.24
N MET A 463 -1.69 16.67 -2.16
CA MET A 463 -3.04 16.13 -2.18
C MET A 463 -3.47 15.72 -3.60
N THR A 464 -3.06 16.49 -4.61
CA THR A 464 -3.22 16.13 -6.03
C THR A 464 -2.54 14.79 -6.33
N ALA A 465 -1.34 14.55 -5.79
CA ALA A 465 -0.65 13.26 -5.95
C ALA A 465 -1.43 12.07 -5.35
N LEU A 466 -2.09 12.25 -4.19
CA LEU A 466 -3.00 11.23 -3.65
C LEU A 466 -4.18 10.98 -4.59
N LEU A 467 -4.77 12.03 -5.15
CA LEU A 467 -5.90 11.88 -6.06
C LEU A 467 -5.50 11.20 -7.37
N VAL A 468 -4.29 11.47 -7.88
CA VAL A 468 -3.71 10.74 -9.01
C VAL A 468 -3.52 9.26 -8.67
N ASP A 469 -3.03 8.92 -7.48
CA ASP A 469 -2.89 7.53 -7.03
C ASP A 469 -4.25 6.81 -6.99
N ALA A 470 -5.29 7.47 -6.47
CA ALA A 470 -6.65 6.95 -6.49
C ALA A 470 -7.18 6.74 -7.92
N LEU A 471 -6.93 7.70 -8.82
CA LEU A 471 -7.31 7.62 -10.25
C LEU A 471 -6.62 6.46 -10.97
N MET A 472 -5.35 6.19 -10.64
CA MET A 472 -4.62 5.06 -11.19
C MET A 472 -5.20 3.72 -10.73
N GLU A 473 -5.64 3.60 -9.48
CA GLU A 473 -6.33 2.40 -8.99
C GLU A 473 -7.68 2.20 -9.68
N TYR A 474 -8.46 3.28 -9.80
CA TYR A 474 -9.70 3.27 -10.58
C TYR A 474 -9.44 2.83 -12.03
N HIS A 475 -8.42 3.37 -12.69
CA HIS A 475 -8.05 2.98 -14.05
C HIS A 475 -7.64 1.51 -14.14
N ALA A 476 -6.84 1.00 -13.21
CA ALA A 476 -6.44 -0.41 -13.18
C ALA A 476 -7.65 -1.35 -13.02
N LEU A 477 -8.67 -0.95 -12.27
CA LEU A 477 -9.88 -1.76 -12.03
C LEU A 477 -10.90 -1.66 -13.16
N THR A 478 -10.98 -0.54 -13.88
CA THR A 478 -12.08 -0.25 -14.82
C THR A 478 -11.66 -0.06 -16.27
N GLY A 479 -10.40 0.24 -16.53
CA GLY A 479 -9.89 0.58 -17.86
C GLY A 479 -10.33 1.95 -18.37
N ASP A 480 -10.89 2.83 -17.52
CA ASP A 480 -11.44 4.12 -17.96
C ASP A 480 -10.37 4.99 -18.64
N PRO A 481 -10.50 5.27 -19.96
CA PRO A 481 -9.47 5.97 -20.72
C PRO A 481 -9.37 7.46 -20.37
N ARG A 482 -10.40 8.04 -19.72
CA ARG A 482 -10.41 9.47 -19.34
C ARG A 482 -9.31 9.79 -18.33
N VAL A 483 -8.91 8.81 -17.53
CA VAL A 483 -7.85 8.95 -16.51
C VAL A 483 -6.53 9.41 -17.14
N ARG A 484 -6.21 8.95 -18.35
CA ARG A 484 -5.00 9.39 -19.09
C ARG A 484 -4.93 10.90 -19.23
N HIS A 485 -6.03 11.53 -19.63
CA HIS A 485 -6.07 12.96 -19.84
C HIS A 485 -5.98 13.73 -18.51
N VAL A 486 -6.72 13.28 -17.49
CA VAL A 486 -6.74 13.94 -16.17
C VAL A 486 -5.37 13.90 -15.49
N VAL A 487 -4.72 12.74 -15.52
CA VAL A 487 -3.39 12.55 -14.92
C VAL A 487 -2.32 13.37 -15.66
N ALA A 488 -2.36 13.40 -16.99
CA ALA A 488 -1.42 14.20 -17.78
C ALA A 488 -1.55 15.71 -17.49
N ARG A 489 -2.80 16.22 -17.35
CA ARG A 489 -3.04 17.62 -16.97
C ARG A 489 -2.56 17.94 -15.56
N ALA A 490 -2.76 17.03 -14.61
CA ALA A 490 -2.27 17.20 -13.25
C ALA A 490 -0.73 17.24 -13.20
N ALA A 491 -0.06 16.36 -13.95
CA ALA A 491 1.40 16.36 -14.07
C ALA A 491 1.93 17.65 -14.71
N GLY A 492 1.30 18.15 -15.77
CA GLY A 492 1.66 19.43 -16.39
C GLY A 492 1.51 20.60 -15.42
N TRP A 493 0.40 20.67 -14.70
CA TRP A 493 0.21 21.69 -13.66
C TRP A 493 1.29 21.62 -12.57
N LEU A 494 1.62 20.43 -12.08
CA LEU A 494 2.67 20.23 -11.07
C LEU A 494 4.02 20.80 -11.55
N GLU A 495 4.43 20.47 -12.78
CA GLU A 495 5.72 20.88 -13.35
C GLU A 495 5.79 22.37 -13.70
N GLU A 496 4.69 22.95 -14.20
CA GLU A 496 4.69 24.30 -14.76
C GLU A 496 4.33 25.38 -13.74
N ARG A 497 3.45 25.06 -12.79
CA ARG A 497 2.83 26.06 -11.91
C ARG A 497 3.00 25.78 -10.44
N ALA A 498 2.99 24.51 -10.05
CA ALA A 498 3.02 24.13 -8.63
C ALA A 498 4.44 23.89 -8.11
N ILE A 499 5.44 23.82 -8.98
CA ILE A 499 6.85 23.69 -8.61
C ILE A 499 7.39 24.99 -7.99
N THR A 500 8.36 24.89 -7.09
CA THR A 500 9.10 26.06 -6.57
C THR A 500 10.01 26.67 -7.66
N SER A 501 10.37 27.93 -7.53
CA SER A 501 11.17 28.68 -8.51
C SER A 501 12.58 28.08 -8.69
N ASP A 502 13.14 27.51 -7.62
CA ASP A 502 14.40 26.77 -7.65
C ASP A 502 14.29 25.39 -8.31
N ARG A 503 13.06 24.95 -8.62
CA ARG A 503 12.70 23.66 -9.22
C ARG A 503 13.09 22.44 -8.40
N ARG A 504 13.24 22.58 -7.08
CA ARG A 504 13.68 21.49 -6.18
C ARG A 504 12.56 20.90 -5.35
N ALA A 505 11.44 21.59 -5.21
CA ALA A 505 10.29 21.15 -4.44
C ALA A 505 8.99 21.59 -5.10
N PHE A 506 7.88 21.32 -4.43
CA PHE A 506 6.56 21.83 -4.77
C PHE A 506 6.10 22.82 -3.73
N ARG A 507 5.41 23.86 -4.20
CA ARG A 507 4.69 24.80 -3.36
C ARG A 507 3.77 24.01 -2.44
N TYR A 508 3.74 24.35 -1.16
CA TYR A 508 2.86 23.64 -0.22
C TYR A 508 1.38 23.85 -0.57
N LEU A 509 1.02 25.10 -0.90
CA LEU A 509 -0.24 25.52 -1.49
C LEU A 509 0.03 26.39 -2.72
N TRP A 510 -0.67 26.13 -3.82
CA TRP A 510 -0.62 26.98 -5.02
C TRP A 510 -1.92 27.78 -5.15
N GLY A 511 -1.83 29.08 -5.44
CA GLY A 511 -2.99 29.96 -5.61
C GLY A 511 -3.48 30.64 -4.33
N CYS A 512 -2.68 30.61 -3.26
CA CYS A 512 -2.93 31.44 -2.08
C CYS A 512 -2.35 32.85 -2.29
N GLU A 513 -3.16 33.89 -2.12
CA GLU A 513 -2.78 35.30 -2.29
C GLU A 513 -1.94 35.83 -1.13
N THR A 514 -1.92 35.14 0.01
CA THR A 514 -0.98 35.46 1.09
C THR A 514 0.34 34.75 0.82
N ASP A 515 1.40 35.53 0.57
CA ASP A 515 2.76 35.13 0.16
C ASP A 515 3.45 34.05 1.01
N ALA A 516 2.87 33.62 2.14
CA ALA A 516 3.49 32.66 3.07
C ALA A 516 3.90 31.33 2.41
N TYR A 517 3.21 30.93 1.33
CA TYR A 517 3.50 29.69 0.60
C TYR A 517 3.83 29.88 -0.88
N ASP A 518 3.94 31.12 -1.36
CA ASP A 518 4.06 31.38 -2.81
C ASP A 518 5.25 30.62 -3.39
N ASP A 519 6.42 30.63 -2.74
CA ASP A 519 7.57 29.83 -3.20
C ASP A 519 8.16 28.90 -2.13
N SER A 520 7.36 28.53 -1.13
CA SER A 520 7.82 27.64 -0.06
C SER A 520 7.42 26.19 -0.31
N GLY A 521 8.37 25.28 -0.12
CA GLY A 521 8.17 23.85 -0.29
C GLY A 521 9.24 23.06 0.45
N THR A 522 8.90 21.84 0.85
CA THR A 522 9.88 20.92 1.45
C THR A 522 10.12 19.76 0.51
N ALA A 523 11.38 19.58 0.09
CA ALA A 523 11.74 18.58 -0.90
C ALA A 523 11.47 17.13 -0.42
N ASP A 524 11.38 16.87 0.89
CA ASP A 524 11.00 15.54 1.41
C ASP A 524 9.61 15.08 0.92
N LEU A 525 8.69 16.01 0.70
CA LEU A 525 7.36 15.71 0.15
C LEU A 525 7.39 15.28 -1.32
N ASN A 526 8.49 15.52 -2.04
CA ASN A 526 8.63 15.06 -3.41
C ASN A 526 8.42 13.55 -3.50
N LEU A 527 8.82 12.76 -2.49
CA LEU A 527 8.66 11.31 -2.48
C LEU A 527 7.19 10.85 -2.47
N LEU A 528 6.27 11.72 -2.04
CA LEU A 528 4.82 11.51 -2.16
C LEU A 528 4.28 12.03 -3.51
N ILE A 529 4.89 13.07 -4.09
CA ILE A 529 4.37 13.77 -5.27
C ILE A 529 4.84 13.16 -6.60
N VAL A 530 6.10 12.77 -6.70
CA VAL A 530 6.69 12.25 -7.95
C VAL A 530 5.97 11.04 -8.56
N PRO A 531 5.24 10.17 -7.83
CA PRO A 531 4.40 9.15 -8.44
C PRO A 531 3.40 9.69 -9.47
N ALA A 532 2.99 10.96 -9.38
CA ALA A 532 2.11 11.58 -10.39
C ALA A 532 2.76 11.65 -11.78
N PHE A 533 4.06 11.94 -11.86
CA PHE A 533 4.79 11.92 -13.14
C PHE A 533 5.02 10.49 -13.63
N GLY A 534 5.32 9.56 -12.74
CA GLY A 534 5.38 8.14 -13.09
C GLY A 534 4.06 7.63 -13.67
N ALA A 535 2.93 8.02 -13.06
CA ALA A 535 1.60 7.70 -13.56
C ALA A 535 1.33 8.34 -14.94
N ALA A 536 1.70 9.62 -15.12
CA ALA A 536 1.60 10.28 -16.43
C ALA A 536 2.42 9.56 -17.50
N TYR A 537 3.66 9.15 -17.19
CA TYR A 537 4.48 8.34 -18.08
C TYR A 537 3.81 7.00 -18.42
N ALA A 538 3.29 6.28 -17.42
CA ALA A 538 2.67 4.98 -17.64
C ALA A 538 1.47 5.03 -18.61
N LEU A 539 0.70 6.13 -18.58
CA LEU A 539 -0.48 6.33 -19.43
C LEU A 539 -0.18 7.01 -20.78
N THR A 540 0.84 7.87 -20.85
CA THR A 540 1.14 8.66 -22.05
C THR A 540 2.32 8.15 -22.85
N ARG A 541 3.24 7.45 -22.21
CA ARG A 541 4.56 7.04 -22.71
C ARG A 541 5.47 8.20 -23.12
N ASP A 542 5.20 9.41 -22.65
CA ASP A 542 6.08 10.57 -22.81
C ASP A 542 7.23 10.48 -21.77
N PRO A 543 8.48 10.22 -22.20
CA PRO A 543 9.61 10.03 -21.29
C PRO A 543 9.97 11.27 -20.49
N ARG A 544 9.57 12.47 -20.94
CA ARG A 544 9.79 13.75 -20.23
C ARG A 544 9.26 13.71 -18.81
N TRP A 545 8.16 12.98 -18.56
CA TRP A 545 7.63 12.82 -17.22
C TRP A 545 8.59 12.10 -16.27
N ILE A 546 9.36 11.13 -16.77
CA ILE A 546 10.38 10.49 -15.94
C ILE A 546 11.56 11.42 -15.72
N ASP A 547 11.96 12.23 -16.70
CA ASP A 547 13.05 13.19 -16.51
C ASP A 547 12.73 14.20 -15.40
N VAL A 548 11.52 14.75 -15.42
CA VAL A 548 11.00 15.64 -14.36
C VAL A 548 10.93 14.92 -13.02
N GLY A 549 10.33 13.72 -13.01
CA GLY A 549 10.22 12.90 -11.81
C GLY A 549 11.57 12.55 -11.19
N ASP A 550 12.58 12.22 -12.01
CA ASP A 550 13.91 11.81 -11.55
C ASP A 550 14.64 12.98 -10.89
N ALA A 551 14.57 14.18 -11.46
CA ALA A 551 15.17 15.38 -10.89
C ALA A 551 14.58 15.73 -9.50
N LEU A 552 13.27 15.65 -9.36
CA LEU A 552 12.58 15.92 -8.09
C LEU A 552 12.75 14.79 -7.07
N ALA A 553 12.82 13.54 -7.53
CA ALA A 553 13.12 12.40 -6.71
C ALA A 553 14.53 12.49 -6.10
N ASP A 554 15.54 12.94 -6.87
CA ASP A 554 16.89 13.18 -6.32
C ASP A 554 16.87 14.19 -5.19
N ALA A 555 16.16 15.32 -5.39
CA ALA A 555 15.99 16.33 -4.35
C ALA A 555 15.30 15.74 -3.10
N GLY A 556 14.26 14.93 -3.30
CA GLY A 556 13.50 14.32 -2.20
C GLY A 556 14.26 13.25 -1.43
N VAL A 557 15.01 12.39 -2.11
CA VAL A 557 15.87 11.39 -1.45
C VAL A 557 16.96 12.06 -0.64
N LYS A 558 17.55 13.15 -1.16
CA LYS A 558 18.56 13.94 -0.45
C LYS A 558 18.00 14.69 0.77
N ALA A 559 16.79 15.24 0.64
CA ALA A 559 16.13 16.01 1.70
C ALA A 559 15.26 15.16 2.63
N MET A 560 15.25 13.84 2.47
CA MET A 560 14.32 12.94 3.13
C MET A 560 14.26 13.16 4.64
N TRP A 561 13.04 13.40 5.13
CA TRP A 561 12.75 13.62 6.53
C TRP A 561 11.77 12.56 7.02
N VAL A 562 12.18 11.71 7.95
CA VAL A 562 11.41 10.53 8.38
C VAL A 562 11.40 10.43 9.91
N LYS A 563 10.98 11.52 10.57
CA LYS A 563 11.03 11.64 12.05
C LYS A 563 9.83 11.09 12.82
N GLN A 564 8.70 10.88 12.14
CA GLN A 564 7.44 10.46 12.76
C GLN A 564 6.65 9.59 11.74
N PRO A 565 5.63 8.83 12.18
CA PRO A 565 4.86 7.95 11.28
C PRO A 565 4.32 8.67 10.04
N LYS A 566 3.74 9.87 10.20
CA LYS A 566 3.30 10.71 9.07
C LYS A 566 4.36 10.84 7.97
N HIS A 567 5.58 11.26 8.34
CA HIS A 567 6.66 11.52 7.39
C HIS A 567 7.26 10.24 6.81
N TRP A 568 7.19 9.14 7.56
CA TRP A 568 7.63 7.84 7.04
C TRP A 568 6.60 7.27 6.05
N ASN A 569 5.32 7.30 6.41
CA ASN A 569 4.22 6.80 5.59
C ASN A 569 4.09 7.58 4.27
N GLN A 570 4.23 8.92 4.30
CA GLN A 570 4.15 9.74 3.08
C GLN A 570 5.18 9.32 2.03
N ALA A 571 6.41 9.02 2.44
CA ALA A 571 7.49 8.62 1.54
C ALA A 571 7.32 7.17 1.08
N MET A 572 7.06 6.26 2.01
CA MET A 572 7.02 4.83 1.73
C MET A 572 5.79 4.42 0.90
N ARG A 573 4.61 5.04 1.11
CA ARG A 573 3.39 4.67 0.37
C ARG A 573 3.50 4.96 -1.14
N GLY A 574 4.16 6.07 -1.48
CA GLY A 574 4.13 6.64 -2.82
C GLY A 574 5.36 6.26 -3.65
N PHE A 575 6.56 6.41 -3.11
CA PHE A 575 7.77 6.39 -3.92
C PHE A 575 8.05 5.04 -4.59
N GLY A 576 7.67 3.93 -3.95
CA GLY A 576 7.76 2.60 -4.58
C GLY A 576 6.95 2.48 -5.87
N ARG A 577 5.81 3.18 -5.97
CA ARG A 577 4.99 3.26 -7.19
C ARG A 577 5.69 4.04 -8.29
N TYR A 578 6.32 5.15 -7.95
CA TYR A 578 7.14 5.91 -8.90
C TYR A 578 8.22 5.02 -9.54
N LEU A 579 8.96 4.26 -8.73
CA LEU A 579 9.97 3.33 -9.21
C LEU A 579 9.37 2.24 -10.11
N GLY A 580 8.19 1.72 -9.74
CA GLY A 580 7.45 0.74 -10.54
C GLY A 580 7.08 1.28 -11.94
N TYR A 581 6.57 2.51 -12.01
CA TYR A 581 6.27 3.19 -13.27
C TYR A 581 7.54 3.48 -14.08
N ARG A 582 8.58 4.01 -13.42
CA ARG A 582 9.87 4.35 -14.04
C ARG A 582 10.50 3.16 -14.74
N ALA A 583 10.43 1.97 -14.13
CA ALA A 583 11.00 0.77 -14.73
C ALA A 583 10.21 0.26 -15.98
N LEU A 584 9.12 0.93 -16.38
CA LEU A 584 8.53 0.77 -17.72
C LEU A 584 9.32 1.50 -18.82
N LEU A 585 10.33 2.32 -18.48
CA LEU A 585 11.26 2.88 -19.47
C LEU A 585 12.02 1.74 -20.17
N PRO A 586 12.14 1.79 -21.51
CA PRO A 586 13.03 0.90 -22.22
C PRO A 586 14.46 1.04 -21.66
N GLY A 587 15.11 -0.08 -21.36
CA GLY A 587 16.56 -0.07 -21.09
C GLY A 587 17.35 0.37 -22.32
N PRO A 588 18.62 0.76 -22.17
CA PRO A 588 19.48 0.98 -23.33
C PRO A 588 19.52 -0.31 -24.18
N PRO A 589 19.52 -0.21 -25.51
CA PRO A 589 19.58 -1.38 -26.38
C PRO A 589 20.81 -2.24 -26.03
N ALA A 590 20.64 -3.57 -26.04
CA ALA A 590 21.64 -4.56 -25.59
C ALA A 590 23.03 -4.44 -26.27
N ALA A 591 23.14 -3.70 -27.37
CA ALA A 591 24.41 -3.38 -28.02
C ALA A 591 25.33 -2.48 -27.17
N ALA A 592 24.77 -1.60 -26.31
CA ALA A 592 25.53 -0.65 -25.50
C ALA A 592 26.11 -1.27 -24.21
N GLN A 593 25.62 -2.45 -23.78
CA GLN A 593 26.17 -3.16 -22.62
C GLN A 593 27.45 -3.94 -22.95
N ARG A 594 27.64 -4.37 -24.21
CA ARG A 594 28.86 -5.09 -24.64
C ARG A 594 30.07 -4.19 -24.87
N SER A 595 29.89 -2.87 -24.88
CA SER A 595 30.95 -1.87 -25.04
C SER A 595 31.50 -1.35 -23.71
N LEU A 596 30.89 -1.70 -22.58
CA LEU A 596 31.40 -1.40 -21.23
C LEU A 596 32.12 -2.60 -20.59
N GLU A 597 32.11 -3.76 -21.25
CA GLU A 597 32.81 -4.99 -20.84
C GLU A 597 33.99 -5.32 -21.79
N ARG A 598 34.45 -4.37 -22.60
CA ARG A 598 35.67 -4.49 -23.41
C ARG A 598 36.72 -3.47 -23.02
#